data_AF-A0A9E3ZAR5-F1
#
_entry.id   AF-A0A9E3ZAR5-F1
#
_cell.length_a   1.000
_cell.length_b   1.000
_cell.length_c   1.000
_cell.angle_alpha   90.00
_cell.angle_beta   90.00
_cell.angle_gamma   90.00
#
_symmetry.space_group_name_H-M   'P 1'
#
loop_
_entity.id
_entity.type
_entity.pdbx_description
1 polymer ?
#
loop_
_entity_poly.entity_id
_entity_poly.type
_entity_poly.pdbx_seq_one_letter_code
_entity_poly.pdbx_strand_id
1 'polypeptide(L)'
;IASALCRTRGIAVCDGEGGFDVAVAEYVVAAALVLLRGLFVAEGGGGGGGGGRCLFGATFALLGFDRTARGVAYAARGLGARVVAHDPGLRPGSASWRDVEPVTRDALLARADVLSLHPPGGERGPACRLDGGDLARLRPDAVLVDASPGGAVDEAALFQALDRGRLRAAALDRPGPERAGLLRTAGRARRTAGDGPRLAALVARRLRAVLDRPGG
;
A
#
# COMPACT_ATOMS: atom_id res chain seq x y z
N ILE A 1 -21.80 9.96 -4.70
CA ILE A 1 -22.99 10.75 -5.13
C ILE A 1 -23.85 9.85 -6.00
N ALA A 2 -25.18 9.89 -5.86
CA ALA A 2 -26.12 9.00 -6.53
C ALA A 2 -26.19 9.27 -8.06
N SER A 3 -25.17 8.82 -8.81
CA SER A 3 -25.06 9.05 -10.25
C SER A 3 -26.23 8.48 -11.04
N ALA A 4 -26.87 7.42 -10.54
CA ALA A 4 -28.11 6.88 -11.11
C ALA A 4 -29.28 7.87 -11.08
N LEU A 5 -29.46 8.62 -9.99
CA LEU A 5 -30.52 9.63 -9.85
C LEU A 5 -30.21 10.90 -10.66
N CYS A 6 -28.93 11.27 -10.76
CA CYS A 6 -28.50 12.38 -11.59
C CYS A 6 -28.73 12.07 -13.09
N ARG A 7 -28.41 10.84 -13.53
CA ARG A 7 -28.65 10.40 -14.91
C ARG A 7 -30.14 10.40 -15.29
N THR A 8 -31.04 9.95 -14.41
CA THR A 8 -32.48 9.98 -14.69
C THR A 8 -33.06 11.40 -14.74
N ARG A 9 -32.33 12.41 -14.26
CA ARG A 9 -32.73 13.82 -14.29
C ARG A 9 -31.98 14.64 -15.34
N GLY A 10 -31.21 14.00 -16.22
CA GLY A 10 -30.40 14.71 -17.22
C GLY A 10 -29.30 15.58 -16.63
N ILE A 11 -28.93 15.36 -15.37
CA ILE A 11 -27.85 16.09 -14.69
C ILE A 11 -26.55 15.38 -15.01
N ALA A 12 -25.68 16.05 -15.76
CA ALA A 12 -24.34 15.57 -16.04
C ALA A 12 -23.55 15.45 -14.73
N VAL A 13 -23.01 14.26 -14.47
CA VAL A 13 -22.07 14.01 -13.38
C VAL A 13 -20.69 13.94 -14.01
N CYS A 14 -19.86 14.93 -13.70
CA CYS A 14 -18.45 14.91 -14.05
C CYS A 14 -17.69 14.37 -12.83
N ASP A 15 -17.03 13.23 -12.99
CA ASP A 15 -16.07 12.77 -12.00
C ASP A 15 -14.82 13.65 -12.09
N GLY A 16 -14.30 14.11 -10.94
CA GLY A 16 -13.05 14.86 -10.86
C GLY A 16 -11.83 13.96 -11.10
N GLU A 17 -11.81 13.24 -12.21
CA GLU A 17 -10.75 12.30 -12.56
C GLU A 17 -9.41 13.02 -12.66
N GLY A 18 -8.39 12.51 -11.95
CA GLY A 18 -7.01 12.97 -12.07
C GLY A 18 -6.55 14.04 -11.08
N GLY A 19 -7.41 14.54 -10.18
CA GLY A 19 -7.05 15.63 -9.26
C GLY A 19 -6.04 15.26 -8.17
N PHE A 20 -5.92 13.97 -7.84
CA PHE A 20 -5.12 13.49 -6.70
C PHE A 20 -4.10 12.40 -7.05
N ASP A 21 -3.96 12.04 -8.34
CA ASP A 21 -3.11 10.92 -8.78
C ASP A 21 -1.68 11.02 -8.24
N VAL A 22 -1.09 12.22 -8.28
CA VAL A 22 0.27 12.48 -7.78
C VAL A 22 0.34 12.33 -6.25
N ALA A 23 -0.60 12.94 -5.53
CA ALA A 23 -0.63 12.87 -4.07
C ALA A 23 -0.82 11.43 -3.56
N VAL A 24 -1.69 10.64 -4.22
CA VAL A 24 -1.87 9.22 -3.90
C VAL A 24 -0.62 8.41 -4.25
N ALA A 25 0.05 8.72 -5.37
CA ALA A 25 1.30 8.05 -5.71
C ALA A 25 2.41 8.31 -4.68
N GLU A 26 2.56 9.56 -4.22
CA GLU A 26 3.49 9.94 -3.16
C GLU A 26 3.16 9.20 -1.85
N TYR A 27 1.88 9.14 -1.47
CA TYR A 27 1.43 8.39 -0.31
C TYR A 27 1.82 6.92 -0.40
N VAL A 28 1.56 6.26 -1.53
CA VAL A 28 1.85 4.83 -1.73
C VAL A 28 3.35 4.54 -1.57
N VAL A 29 4.21 5.37 -2.17
CA VAL A 29 5.67 5.20 -2.07
C VAL A 29 6.15 5.49 -0.65
N ALA A 30 5.64 6.54 0.01
CA ALA A 30 5.99 6.86 1.39
C ALA A 30 5.57 5.73 2.36
N ALA A 31 4.34 5.21 2.20
CA ALA A 31 3.85 4.08 2.98
C ALA A 31 4.75 2.85 2.77
N ALA A 32 5.07 2.49 1.53
CA ALA A 32 5.96 1.37 1.24
C ALA A 32 7.33 1.52 1.92
N LEU A 33 7.94 2.71 1.89
CA LEU A 33 9.23 2.98 2.55
C LEU A 33 9.15 2.82 4.07
N VAL A 34 8.13 3.40 4.70
CA VAL A 34 7.90 3.29 6.14
C VAL A 34 7.70 1.83 6.54
N LEU A 35 6.84 1.12 5.79
CA LEU A 35 6.56 -0.29 6.01
C LEU A 35 7.85 -1.08 5.89
N LEU A 36 8.57 -1.05 4.76
CA LEU A 36 9.82 -1.81 4.55
C LEU A 36 10.88 -1.53 5.62
N ARG A 37 11.03 -0.28 6.06
CA ARG A 37 11.99 0.08 7.10
C ARG A 37 11.57 -0.40 8.50
N GLY A 38 10.29 -0.69 8.71
CA GLY A 38 9.77 -1.00 10.05
C GLY A 38 9.82 0.20 10.97
N LEU A 39 9.73 1.41 10.42
CA LEU A 39 9.65 2.63 11.23
C LEU A 39 8.32 2.59 12.00
N PHE A 40 8.35 3.04 13.25
CA PHE A 40 7.23 3.00 14.21
C PHE A 40 6.89 1.61 14.80
N VAL A 41 7.73 0.59 14.57
CA VAL A 41 7.74 -0.64 15.37
C VAL A 41 8.36 -0.31 16.74
N ALA A 42 7.53 -0.14 17.77
CA ALA A 42 8.00 0.11 19.14
C ALA A 42 8.49 -1.19 19.81
N GLU A 43 9.60 -1.09 20.52
CA GLU A 43 10.31 -2.19 21.19
C GLU A 43 9.47 -2.90 22.26
N GLY A 44 9.63 -4.23 22.35
CA GLY A 44 9.06 -5.02 23.42
C GLY A 44 9.13 -6.53 23.18
N GLY A 45 10.34 -7.10 23.23
CA GLY A 45 10.54 -8.55 23.31
C GLY A 45 11.76 -9.02 22.55
N GLY A 46 12.80 -9.43 23.29
CA GLY A 46 14.12 -9.72 22.75
C GLY A 46 14.16 -10.86 21.73
N GLY A 47 15.16 -10.75 20.85
CA GLY A 47 15.74 -11.90 20.17
C GLY A 47 15.54 -11.94 18.65
N GLY A 48 16.40 -11.24 17.92
CA GLY A 48 16.87 -11.71 16.62
C GLY A 48 16.19 -11.14 15.37
N GLY A 49 16.90 -10.23 14.70
CA GLY A 49 17.08 -10.29 13.25
C GLY A 49 15.91 -9.85 12.36
N GLY A 50 15.94 -8.60 11.92
CA GLY A 50 15.11 -8.16 10.80
C GLY A 50 15.34 -6.70 10.47
N GLY A 51 16.60 -6.32 10.19
CA GLY A 51 16.94 -4.96 9.77
C GLY A 51 15.98 -4.46 8.70
N GLY A 52 15.57 -3.20 8.79
CA GLY A 52 14.66 -2.59 7.82
C GLY A 52 15.14 -2.84 6.39
N ARG A 53 14.21 -3.21 5.50
CA ARG A 53 14.52 -3.51 4.10
C ARG A 53 14.60 -2.21 3.31
N CYS A 54 15.50 -2.17 2.34
CA CYS A 54 15.60 -1.07 1.39
C CYS A 54 14.61 -1.30 0.24
N LEU A 55 14.06 -0.20 -0.29
CA LEU A 55 13.28 -0.24 -1.52
C LEU A 55 14.18 -0.43 -2.75
N PHE A 56 15.42 0.06 -2.69
CA PHE A 56 16.43 -0.17 -3.73
C PHE A 56 16.63 -1.67 -3.95
N GLY A 57 16.50 -2.11 -5.21
CA GLY A 57 16.61 -3.51 -5.61
C GLY A 57 15.40 -4.39 -5.27
N ALA A 58 14.41 -3.88 -4.51
CA ALA A 58 13.19 -4.60 -4.21
C ALA A 58 12.24 -4.62 -5.42
N THR A 59 11.35 -5.62 -5.45
CA THR A 59 10.28 -5.70 -6.46
C THR A 59 9.04 -4.98 -5.97
N PHE A 60 8.69 -3.86 -6.62
CA PHE A 60 7.44 -3.13 -6.42
C PHE A 60 6.41 -3.62 -7.44
N ALA A 61 5.42 -4.35 -6.96
CA ALA A 61 4.36 -4.95 -7.74
C ALA A 61 3.09 -4.07 -7.73
N LEU A 62 2.54 -3.78 -8.91
CA LEU A 62 1.32 -2.99 -9.09
C LEU A 62 0.19 -3.87 -9.65
N LEU A 63 -0.86 -4.10 -8.86
CA LEU A 63 -2.05 -4.81 -9.31
C LEU A 63 -3.10 -3.79 -9.77
N GLY A 64 -3.32 -3.75 -11.08
CA GLY A 64 -3.95 -2.64 -11.78
C GLY A 64 -2.92 -1.57 -12.17
N PHE A 65 -3.12 -0.94 -13.32
CA PHE A 65 -2.15 -0.03 -13.93
C PHE A 65 -2.80 1.24 -14.51
N ASP A 66 -3.54 1.91 -13.63
CA ASP A 66 -4.19 3.19 -13.88
C ASP A 66 -3.20 4.38 -13.92
N ARG A 67 -3.70 5.61 -13.86
CA ARG A 67 -2.88 6.83 -13.90
C ARG A 67 -2.01 6.96 -12.64
N THR A 68 -2.56 6.66 -11.47
CA THR A 68 -1.84 6.69 -10.19
C THR A 68 -0.72 5.66 -10.17
N ALA A 69 -0.99 4.43 -10.62
CA ALA A 69 0.00 3.35 -10.72
C ALA A 69 1.22 3.74 -11.56
N ARG A 70 1.04 4.55 -12.62
CA ARG A 70 2.15 5.07 -13.43
C ARG A 70 3.00 6.07 -12.66
N GLY A 71 2.38 6.94 -11.86
CA GLY A 71 3.09 7.83 -10.94
C GLY A 71 3.89 7.06 -9.90
N VAL A 72 3.29 6.02 -9.32
CA VAL A 72 3.98 5.11 -8.38
C VAL A 72 5.15 4.40 -9.06
N ALA A 73 4.95 3.87 -10.27
CA ALA A 73 5.99 3.21 -11.04
C ALA A 73 7.18 4.15 -11.32
N TYR A 74 6.90 5.38 -11.75
CA TYR A 74 7.91 6.39 -11.99
C TYR A 74 8.74 6.68 -10.71
N ALA A 75 8.08 6.96 -9.59
CA ALA A 75 8.75 7.27 -8.33
C ALA A 75 9.53 6.07 -7.76
N ALA A 76 8.93 4.87 -7.75
CA ALA A 76 9.56 3.66 -7.25
C ALA A 76 10.83 3.29 -8.05
N ARG A 77 10.80 3.45 -9.37
CA ARG A 77 11.99 3.25 -10.23
C ARG A 77 13.06 4.30 -9.97
N GLY A 78 12.66 5.55 -9.74
CA GLY A 78 13.59 6.61 -9.34
C GLY A 78 14.34 6.30 -8.04
N LEU A 79 13.74 5.51 -7.14
CA LEU A 79 14.35 4.99 -5.91
C LEU A 79 15.11 3.66 -6.09
N GLY A 80 15.23 3.17 -7.33
CA GLY A 80 15.96 1.96 -7.69
C GLY A 80 15.20 0.65 -7.48
N ALA A 81 13.88 0.67 -7.32
CA ALA A 81 13.06 -0.54 -7.31
C ALA A 81 12.90 -1.13 -8.71
N ARG A 82 12.72 -2.44 -8.79
CA ARG A 82 12.22 -3.13 -10.00
C ARG A 82 10.70 -3.06 -9.97
N VAL A 83 10.08 -2.51 -11.01
CA VAL A 83 8.62 -2.38 -11.07
C VAL A 83 8.03 -3.39 -12.04
N VAL A 84 7.09 -4.19 -11.54
CA VAL A 84 6.29 -5.13 -12.33
C VAL A 84 4.81 -4.80 -12.15
N ALA A 85 4.00 -5.03 -13.16
CA ALA A 85 2.58 -4.71 -13.07
C ALA A 85 1.72 -5.76 -13.77
N HIS A 86 0.49 -5.91 -13.28
CA HIS A 86 -0.54 -6.74 -13.89
C HIS A 86 -1.83 -5.94 -13.97
N ASP A 87 -2.38 -5.77 -15.17
CA ASP A 87 -3.68 -5.15 -15.38
C ASP A 87 -4.46 -5.99 -16.40
N PRO A 88 -5.61 -6.57 -16.02
CA PRO A 88 -6.38 -7.44 -16.91
C PRO A 88 -7.01 -6.68 -18.09
N GLY A 89 -7.13 -5.35 -18.00
CA GLY A 89 -7.66 -4.48 -19.05
C GLY A 89 -6.61 -4.00 -20.05
N LEU A 90 -5.32 -4.21 -19.81
CA LEU A 90 -4.24 -3.77 -20.69
C LEU A 90 -3.64 -4.94 -21.47
N ARG A 91 -3.53 -4.78 -22.79
CA ARG A 91 -2.85 -5.74 -23.66
C ARG A 91 -1.33 -5.67 -23.45
N PRO A 92 -0.57 -6.77 -23.60
CA PRO A 92 0.88 -6.78 -23.40
C PRO A 92 1.66 -5.73 -24.22
N GLY A 93 1.21 -5.41 -25.44
CA GLY A 93 1.84 -4.39 -26.30
C GLY A 93 1.37 -2.94 -26.04
N SER A 94 0.63 -2.68 -24.97
CA SER A 94 0.14 -1.33 -24.67
C SER A 94 1.30 -0.37 -24.39
N ALA A 95 1.28 0.79 -25.04
CA ALA A 95 2.22 1.89 -24.74
C ALA A 95 2.12 2.38 -23.30
N SER A 96 1.04 2.03 -22.59
CA SER A 96 0.90 2.34 -21.17
C SER A 96 2.01 1.71 -20.33
N TRP A 97 2.48 0.50 -20.66
CA TRP A 97 3.51 -0.24 -19.93
C TRP A 97 4.91 0.39 -19.96
N ARG A 98 5.06 1.60 -20.50
CA ARG A 98 6.34 2.26 -20.68
C ARG A 98 7.21 2.11 -19.44
N ASP A 99 8.34 1.43 -19.66
CA ASP A 99 9.38 1.15 -18.67
C ASP A 99 8.96 0.33 -17.43
N VAL A 100 7.85 -0.40 -17.52
CA VAL A 100 7.35 -1.35 -16.52
C VAL A 100 7.22 -2.71 -17.19
N GLU A 101 7.60 -3.78 -16.49
CA GLU A 101 7.42 -5.15 -16.98
C GLU A 101 5.96 -5.61 -16.75
N PRO A 102 5.15 -5.83 -17.80
CA PRO A 102 3.86 -6.49 -17.64
C PRO A 102 4.06 -7.97 -17.33
N VAL A 103 3.44 -8.44 -16.25
CA VAL A 103 3.53 -9.83 -15.79
C VAL A 103 2.14 -10.42 -15.59
N THR A 104 2.07 -11.75 -15.46
CA THR A 104 0.85 -12.42 -15.02
C THR A 104 0.58 -12.11 -13.55
N ARG A 105 -0.69 -12.19 -13.11
CA ARG A 105 -1.07 -12.06 -11.68
C ARG A 105 -0.23 -12.98 -10.79
N ASP A 106 -0.04 -14.21 -11.25
CA ASP A 106 0.69 -15.24 -10.55
C ASP A 106 2.17 -14.87 -10.34
N ALA A 107 2.83 -14.42 -11.41
CA ALA A 107 4.21 -13.94 -11.34
C ALA A 107 4.32 -12.67 -10.49
N LEU A 108 3.31 -11.80 -10.53
CA LEU A 108 3.25 -10.59 -9.73
C LEU A 108 3.24 -10.92 -8.23
N LEU A 109 2.30 -11.75 -7.78
CA LEU A 109 2.16 -12.15 -6.37
C LEU A 109 3.42 -12.87 -5.87
N ALA A 110 3.98 -13.77 -6.70
CA ALA A 110 5.16 -14.54 -6.32
C ALA A 110 6.46 -13.70 -6.22
N ARG A 111 6.53 -12.53 -6.88
CA ARG A 111 7.73 -11.68 -6.91
C ARG A 111 7.66 -10.49 -5.95
N ALA A 112 6.45 -10.05 -5.57
CA ALA A 112 6.20 -8.81 -4.83
C ALA A 112 6.95 -8.75 -3.47
N ASP A 113 7.83 -7.76 -3.32
CA ASP A 113 8.34 -7.33 -2.01
C ASP A 113 7.45 -6.24 -1.42
N VAL A 114 6.96 -5.35 -2.30
CA VAL A 114 5.88 -4.41 -2.06
C VAL A 114 4.77 -4.73 -3.06
N LEU A 115 3.53 -4.84 -2.60
CA LEU A 115 2.36 -4.93 -3.44
C LEU A 115 1.48 -3.70 -3.23
N SER A 116 1.14 -2.98 -4.30
CA SER A 116 0.15 -1.91 -4.25
C SER A 116 -1.03 -2.15 -5.18
N LEU A 117 -2.22 -1.80 -4.71
CA LEU A 117 -3.48 -2.06 -5.39
C LEU A 117 -3.99 -0.77 -6.05
N HIS A 118 -4.20 -0.84 -7.36
CA HIS A 118 -4.65 0.24 -8.22
C HIS A 118 -5.79 -0.25 -9.13
N PRO A 119 -6.90 -0.75 -8.55
CA PRO A 119 -7.98 -1.33 -9.33
C PRO A 119 -8.54 -0.28 -10.32
N PRO A 120 -8.70 -0.62 -11.61
CA PRO A 120 -9.32 0.30 -12.55
C PRO A 120 -10.79 0.54 -12.18
N GLY A 121 -11.32 1.70 -12.55
CA GLY A 121 -12.73 2.02 -12.35
C GLY A 121 -13.69 1.08 -13.12
N GLY A 122 -14.95 1.07 -12.69
CA GLY A 122 -16.03 0.34 -13.34
C GLY A 122 -15.97 -1.19 -13.14
N GLU A 123 -16.53 -1.94 -14.09
CA GLU A 123 -16.69 -3.40 -14.02
C GLU A 123 -15.38 -4.19 -14.01
N ARG A 124 -14.25 -3.56 -14.34
CA ARG A 124 -12.93 -4.18 -14.35
C ARG A 124 -12.26 -4.20 -12.98
N GLY A 125 -12.64 -3.28 -12.09
CA GLY A 125 -12.06 -3.16 -10.75
C GLY A 125 -12.06 -4.45 -9.92
N PRO A 126 -13.16 -5.25 -9.91
CA PRO A 126 -13.21 -6.52 -9.20
C PRO A 126 -12.10 -7.52 -9.56
N ALA A 127 -11.57 -7.50 -10.79
CA ALA A 127 -10.50 -8.40 -11.20
C ALA A 127 -9.14 -8.10 -10.53
N CYS A 128 -8.99 -6.90 -9.95
CA CYS A 128 -7.81 -6.51 -9.18
C CYS A 128 -7.99 -6.69 -7.66
N ARG A 129 -9.11 -7.30 -7.22
CA ARG A 129 -9.31 -7.62 -5.80
C ARG A 129 -8.43 -8.77 -5.35
N LEU A 130 -7.96 -8.74 -4.11
CA LEU A 130 -7.21 -9.81 -3.46
C LEU A 130 -8.07 -10.53 -2.44
N ASP A 131 -8.05 -11.86 -2.52
CA ASP A 131 -8.62 -12.75 -1.52
C ASP A 131 -7.54 -13.41 -0.65
N GLY A 132 -7.96 -14.27 0.28
CA GLY A 132 -7.03 -15.02 1.14
C GLY A 132 -6.12 -15.99 0.38
N GLY A 133 -6.56 -16.52 -0.76
CA GLY A 133 -5.75 -17.37 -1.63
C GLY A 133 -4.62 -16.57 -2.26
N ASP A 134 -4.90 -15.38 -2.79
CA ASP A 134 -3.87 -14.49 -3.33
C ASP A 134 -2.88 -14.05 -2.26
N LEU A 135 -3.36 -13.68 -1.07
CA LEU A 135 -2.51 -13.27 0.05
C LEU A 135 -1.55 -14.39 0.49
N ALA A 136 -1.97 -15.66 0.41
CA ALA A 136 -1.10 -16.79 0.71
C ALA A 136 0.04 -16.95 -0.30
N ARG A 137 -0.19 -16.56 -1.56
CA ARG A 137 0.77 -16.66 -2.66
C ARG A 137 1.82 -15.55 -2.66
N LEU A 138 1.60 -14.48 -1.89
CA LEU A 138 2.60 -13.45 -1.70
C LEU A 138 3.85 -14.02 -1.04
N ARG A 139 4.98 -13.39 -1.34
CA ARG A 139 6.24 -13.70 -0.67
C ARG A 139 6.07 -13.52 0.84
N PRO A 140 6.67 -14.42 1.65
CA PRO A 140 6.82 -14.13 3.07
C PRO A 140 7.44 -12.75 3.26
N ASP A 141 6.97 -12.03 4.26
CA ASP A 141 7.45 -10.68 4.62
C ASP A 141 7.21 -9.59 3.56
N ALA A 142 6.36 -9.83 2.56
CA ALA A 142 5.88 -8.78 1.67
C ALA A 142 5.08 -7.73 2.45
N VAL A 143 5.07 -6.50 1.94
CA VAL A 143 4.22 -5.41 2.45
C VAL A 143 3.14 -5.05 1.45
N LEU A 144 1.95 -4.71 1.93
CA LEU A 144 0.78 -4.38 1.11
C LEU A 144 0.35 -2.93 1.31
N VAL A 145 0.03 -2.23 0.23
CA VAL A 145 -0.53 -0.88 0.26
C VAL A 145 -1.80 -0.82 -0.58
N ASP A 146 -2.93 -0.54 0.06
CA ASP A 146 -4.22 -0.33 -0.60
C ASP A 146 -4.70 1.10 -0.36
N ALA A 147 -4.61 1.94 -1.38
CA ALA A 147 -5.14 3.30 -1.38
C ALA A 147 -6.37 3.43 -2.30
N SER A 148 -7.06 2.31 -2.58
CA SER A 148 -8.24 2.32 -3.43
C SER A 148 -9.48 2.80 -2.66
N PRO A 149 -10.32 3.69 -3.24
CA PRO A 149 -11.47 4.26 -2.53
C PRO A 149 -12.51 3.24 -2.03
N GLY A 150 -12.62 2.08 -2.69
CA GLY A 150 -13.58 1.03 -2.37
C GLY A 150 -13.00 -0.16 -1.61
N GLY A 151 -11.69 -0.18 -1.36
CA GLY A 151 -10.99 -1.35 -0.86
C GLY A 151 -10.88 -2.46 -1.92
N ALA A 152 -9.67 -2.95 -2.13
CA ALA A 152 -9.38 -4.02 -3.07
C ALA A 152 -8.91 -5.30 -2.38
N VAL A 153 -8.80 -5.33 -1.06
CA VAL A 153 -8.37 -6.51 -0.31
C VAL A 153 -9.47 -7.00 0.64
N ASP A 154 -9.64 -8.31 0.74
CA ASP A 154 -10.39 -8.93 1.84
C ASP A 154 -9.69 -8.62 3.17
N GLU A 155 -10.28 -7.72 3.95
CA GLU A 155 -9.72 -7.27 5.23
C GLU A 155 -9.62 -8.39 6.26
N ALA A 156 -10.54 -9.35 6.25
CA ALA A 156 -10.53 -10.46 7.20
C ALA A 156 -9.38 -11.41 6.88
N ALA A 157 -9.20 -11.73 5.60
CA ALA A 157 -8.06 -12.53 5.14
C ALA A 157 -6.73 -11.81 5.38
N LEU A 158 -6.67 -10.50 5.11
CA LEU A 158 -5.48 -9.68 5.38
C LEU A 158 -5.14 -9.65 6.86
N PHE A 159 -6.14 -9.50 7.74
CA PHE A 159 -5.95 -9.57 9.18
C PHE A 159 -5.29 -10.89 9.57
N GLN A 160 -5.80 -12.01 9.08
CA GLN A 160 -5.25 -13.33 9.40
C GLN A 160 -3.83 -13.52 8.86
N ALA A 161 -3.54 -13.04 7.65
CA ALA A 161 -2.21 -13.12 7.06
C ALA A 161 -1.17 -12.33 7.89
N LEU A 162 -1.54 -11.15 8.38
CA LEU A 162 -0.69 -10.34 9.27
C LEU A 162 -0.53 -10.98 10.65
N ASP A 163 -1.61 -11.52 11.23
CA ASP A 163 -1.60 -12.15 12.56
C ASP A 163 -0.72 -13.41 12.58
N ARG A 164 -0.73 -14.17 11.48
CA ARG A 164 0.14 -15.35 11.27
C ARG A 164 1.57 -14.99 10.85
N GLY A 165 1.92 -13.71 10.74
CA GLY A 165 3.25 -13.26 10.31
C GLY A 165 3.60 -13.62 8.86
N ARG A 166 2.61 -13.92 8.02
CA ARG A 166 2.84 -14.22 6.60
C ARG A 166 3.24 -12.97 5.81
N LEU A 167 2.59 -11.86 6.15
CA LEU A 167 2.91 -10.53 5.65
C LEU A 167 3.59 -9.72 6.73
N ARG A 168 4.56 -8.91 6.33
CA ARG A 168 5.32 -8.08 7.26
C ARG A 168 4.49 -6.94 7.80
N ALA A 169 3.74 -6.27 6.91
CA ALA A 169 2.88 -5.15 7.25
C ALA A 169 1.91 -4.80 6.12
N ALA A 170 0.89 -4.00 6.44
CA ALA A 170 0.02 -3.40 5.44
C ALA A 170 -0.35 -1.95 5.81
N ALA A 171 -0.68 -1.14 4.78
CA ALA A 171 -1.23 0.20 4.88
C ALA A 171 -2.53 0.28 4.05
N LEU A 172 -3.60 0.82 4.65
CA LEU A 172 -4.94 0.91 4.05
C LEU A 172 -5.46 2.35 4.21
N ASP A 173 -5.73 3.04 3.10
CA ASP A 173 -6.17 4.45 3.07
C ASP A 173 -7.63 4.58 2.63
N ARG A 174 -8.55 4.57 3.59
CA ARG A 174 -9.99 4.66 3.34
C ARG A 174 -10.78 5.27 4.51
N PRO A 175 -11.85 6.03 4.24
CA PRO A 175 -12.73 6.54 5.27
C PRO A 175 -13.66 5.44 5.82
N GLY A 176 -13.76 5.33 7.15
CA GLY A 176 -14.70 4.43 7.82
C GLY A 176 -14.99 4.87 9.26
N PRO A 177 -16.17 4.54 9.83
CA PRO A 177 -16.68 5.15 11.07
C PRO A 177 -15.84 4.86 12.34
N GLU A 178 -14.82 3.99 12.29
CA GLU A 178 -13.93 3.69 13.42
C GLU A 178 -12.42 3.63 13.06
N ARG A 179 -11.97 4.05 11.87
CA ARG A 179 -10.68 3.56 11.33
C ARG A 179 -9.80 4.66 10.75
N ALA A 180 -8.97 5.25 11.61
CA ALA A 180 -7.80 6.02 11.18
C ALA A 180 -6.69 5.07 10.72
N GLY A 181 -5.94 5.50 9.68
CA GLY A 181 -4.86 4.79 8.98
C GLY A 181 -4.26 3.59 9.70
N LEU A 182 -4.48 2.41 9.15
CA LEU A 182 -3.90 1.21 9.72
C LEU A 182 -2.46 1.05 9.20
N LEU A 183 -1.49 1.52 9.98
CA LEU A 183 -0.16 0.92 10.06
C LEU A 183 -0.29 -0.35 10.93
N ARG A 184 -0.06 -1.54 10.38
CA ARG A 184 0.05 -2.76 11.21
C ARG A 184 1.40 -3.43 11.08
N THR A 185 2.11 -3.36 12.20
CA THR A 185 3.32 -4.07 12.55
C THR A 185 2.96 -5.47 13.05
N ALA A 186 3.53 -6.52 12.47
CA ALA A 186 3.39 -7.87 13.01
C ALA A 186 3.92 -7.90 14.46
N GLY A 187 3.06 -8.30 15.40
CA GLY A 187 3.31 -8.27 16.84
C GLY A 187 2.18 -7.61 17.64
N ARG A 188 1.04 -8.31 17.75
CA ARG A 188 -0.18 -7.96 18.52
C ARG A 188 -1.00 -6.79 17.98
N ALA A 189 -2.19 -7.14 17.47
CA ALA A 189 -3.23 -6.21 17.06
C ALA A 189 -3.61 -5.24 18.20
N ARG A 190 -3.26 -3.96 18.07
CA ARG A 190 -3.95 -2.87 18.77
C ARG A 190 -4.40 -1.83 17.77
N ARG A 191 -5.69 -1.51 17.85
CA ARG A 191 -6.35 -0.40 17.13
C ARG A 191 -5.68 0.92 17.52
N THR A 192 -5.33 1.76 16.54
CA THR A 192 -5.02 3.18 16.77
C THR A 192 -6.04 4.02 16.03
N ALA A 193 -7.02 4.52 16.76
CA ALA A 193 -7.83 5.64 16.34
C ALA A 193 -7.05 6.94 16.61
N GLY A 194 -7.08 7.85 15.62
CA GLY A 194 -6.80 9.29 15.73
C GLY A 194 -5.52 9.71 16.45
N ASP A 195 -4.41 9.88 15.73
CA ASP A 195 -3.17 10.36 16.36
C ASP A 195 -2.17 11.06 15.39
N GLY A 196 -2.69 11.86 14.45
CA GLY A 196 -1.87 12.84 13.72
C GLY A 196 -0.96 13.72 14.61
N PRO A 197 -1.36 14.10 15.84
CA PRO A 197 -0.49 14.84 16.76
C PRO A 197 0.55 13.99 17.52
N ARG A 198 0.45 12.65 17.54
CA ARG A 198 1.39 11.82 18.33
C ARG A 198 2.69 11.48 17.61
N LEU A 199 2.77 11.53 16.28
CA LEU A 199 4.04 11.26 15.59
C LEU A 199 5.09 12.31 15.96
N ALA A 200 4.70 13.59 15.99
CA ALA A 200 5.52 14.70 16.47
C ALA A 200 5.84 14.56 17.96
N ALA A 201 4.87 14.17 18.80
CA ALA A 201 5.11 13.96 20.24
C ALA A 201 6.02 12.76 20.54
N LEU A 202 5.99 11.71 19.71
CA LEU A 202 6.80 10.50 19.84
C LEU A 202 8.23 10.75 19.35
N VAL A 203 8.39 11.51 18.26
CA VAL A 203 9.68 12.05 17.82
C VAL A 203 10.27 13.01 18.86
N ALA A 204 9.46 13.89 19.46
CA ALA A 204 9.89 14.80 20.53
C ALA A 204 10.28 14.08 21.83
N ARG A 205 9.54 13.04 22.25
CA ARG A 205 9.92 12.20 23.40
C ARG A 205 11.23 11.45 23.15
N ARG A 206 11.47 11.03 21.90
CA ARG A 206 12.69 10.30 21.53
C ARG A 206 13.90 11.23 21.37
N LEU A 207 13.69 12.45 20.87
CA LEU A 207 14.69 13.53 20.90
C LEU A 207 15.07 13.91 22.33
N ARG A 208 14.10 14.07 23.25
CA ARG A 208 14.41 14.30 24.68
C ARG A 208 15.19 13.16 25.29
N ALA A 209 14.81 11.91 25.06
CA ALA A 209 15.54 10.76 25.59
C ALA A 209 16.98 10.61 25.04
N VAL A 210 17.29 11.22 23.88
CA VAL A 210 18.64 11.25 23.30
C VAL A 210 19.43 12.46 23.81
N LEU A 211 18.79 13.62 23.99
CA LEU A 211 19.40 14.85 24.50
C LEU A 211 19.62 14.83 26.03
N ASP A 212 18.77 14.12 26.78
CA ASP A 212 18.85 13.99 28.24
C ASP A 212 19.80 12.86 28.69
N ARG A 213 20.54 12.24 27.77
CA ARG A 213 21.64 11.35 28.14
C ARG A 213 22.85 12.22 28.56
N PRO A 214 23.29 12.19 29.83
CA PRO A 214 24.55 12.84 30.19
C PRO A 214 25.66 12.19 29.36
N GLY A 215 26.45 13.03 28.69
CA GLY A 215 27.48 12.61 27.74
C GLY A 215 28.38 11.52 28.30
N GLY A 216 28.54 10.45 27.53
CA GLY A 216 29.68 9.54 27.62
C GLY A 216 30.78 10.03 26.69
#